data_AF-A0AAW4UKB0-F1
#
_entry.id   AF-A0AAW4UKB0-F1
#
_cell.length_a   1.000
_cell.length_b   1.000
_cell.length_c   1.000
_cell.angle_alpha   90.00
_cell.angle_beta   90.00
_cell.angle_gamma   90.00
#
_symmetry.space_group_name_H-M   'P 1'
#
loop_
_entity.id
_entity.type
_entity.pdbx_description
1 polymer ?
#
loop_
_entity_poly.entity_id
_entity_poly.type
_entity_poly.pdbx_seq_one_letter_code
_entity_poly.pdbx_strand_id
1 'polypeptide(L)'
;VMAKIPVLEIFGPTIQGEGRVIGRKTMFVRTAGCDYRCSWCDSSFTWDGSMKDEIQMMTAEEIYDRLYEIGGDCFNHVTISGG
;
A
#
# COMPACT_ATOMS: atom_id res chain seq x y z
N VAL A 1 -8.04 9.80 20.04
CA VAL A 1 -6.79 9.79 19.25
C VAL A 1 -7.11 9.12 17.94
N MET A 2 -6.86 9.75 16.79
CA MET A 2 -7.06 9.11 15.49
C MET A 2 -6.06 7.96 15.34
N ALA A 3 -6.53 6.81 14.84
CA ALA A 3 -5.68 5.65 14.61
C ALA A 3 -4.69 5.96 13.47
N LYS A 4 -3.43 5.55 13.64
CA LYS A 4 -2.40 5.65 12.61
C LYS A 4 -2.12 4.28 11.99
N ILE A 5 -1.87 4.27 10.69
CA ILE A 5 -1.64 3.09 9.86
C ILE A 5 -0.16 3.12 9.41
N PRO A 6 0.59 2.01 9.56
CA PRO A 6 1.98 1.92 9.10
C PRO A 6 2.03 1.69 7.58
N VAL A 7 2.30 2.74 6.81
CA VAL A 7 2.35 2.70 5.35
C VAL A 7 3.81 2.71 4.88
N LEU A 8 4.14 1.85 3.91
CA LEU A 8 5.43 1.82 3.22
C LEU A 8 5.36 2.46 1.84
N GLU A 9 4.34 2.12 1.06
CA GLU A 9 4.23 2.60 -0.31
C GLU A 9 2.81 3.09 -0.61
N ILE A 10 2.72 4.21 -1.34
CA ILE A 10 1.51 4.66 -2.03
C ILE A 10 1.90 4.99 -3.46
N PHE A 11 1.29 4.32 -4.44
CA PHE A 11 1.63 4.50 -5.85
C PHE A 11 0.46 4.20 -6.80
N GLY A 12 0.60 4.64 -8.05
CA GLY A 12 -0.39 4.49 -9.12
C GLY A 12 -0.62 5.82 -9.85
N PRO A 13 -1.64 5.92 -10.73
CA PRO A 13 -2.52 4.83 -11.14
C PRO A 13 -1.74 3.75 -11.91
N THR A 14 -1.89 2.50 -11.52
CA THR A 14 -1.32 1.32 -12.17
C THR A 14 -2.42 0.33 -12.52
N ILE A 15 -2.08 -0.88 -12.96
CA ILE A 15 -3.00 -1.97 -13.27
C ILE A 15 -2.88 -3.05 -12.18
N GLN A 16 -4.00 -3.52 -11.63
CA GLN A 16 -4.01 -4.72 -10.79
C GLN A 16 -3.52 -5.91 -11.61
N GLY A 17 -2.42 -6.52 -11.20
CA GLY A 17 -1.77 -7.62 -11.91
C GLY A 17 -2.37 -8.99 -11.64
N GLU A 18 -3.22 -9.14 -10.61
CA GLU A 18 -3.60 -10.45 -10.10
C GLU A 18 -5.08 -10.60 -9.74
N GLY A 19 -5.50 -11.87 -9.64
CA GLY A 19 -6.79 -12.27 -9.07
C GLY A 19 -8.02 -11.84 -9.90
N ARG A 20 -9.15 -11.70 -9.20
CA ARG A 20 -10.47 -11.50 -9.81
C ARG A 20 -10.59 -10.19 -10.60
N VAL A 21 -9.80 -9.17 -10.25
CA VAL A 21 -9.85 -7.84 -10.87
C VAL A 21 -8.56 -7.50 -11.60
N ILE A 22 -7.82 -8.52 -12.06
CA ILE A 22 -6.69 -8.35 -12.97
C ILE A 22 -7.06 -7.45 -14.17
N GLY A 23 -6.17 -6.54 -14.55
CA GLY A 23 -6.40 -5.56 -15.61
C GLY A 23 -7.11 -4.27 -15.15
N ARG A 24 -7.60 -4.21 -13.91
CA ARG A 24 -8.29 -3.02 -13.39
C ARG A 24 -7.29 -1.91 -13.05
N LYS A 25 -7.52 -0.69 -13.57
CA LYS A 25 -6.79 0.52 -13.15
C LYS A 25 -7.04 0.81 -11.67
N THR A 26 -5.98 0.99 -10.89
CA THR A 26 -6.04 1.13 -9.44
C THR A 26 -4.87 1.96 -8.89
N MET A 27 -5.07 2.59 -7.74
CA MET A 27 -3.97 2.98 -6.85
C MET A 27 -3.61 1.81 -5.93
N PHE A 28 -2.43 1.84 -5.31
CA PHE A 28 -2.00 0.89 -4.29
C PHE A 28 -1.61 1.63 -3.00
N VAL A 29 -1.97 1.04 -1.87
CA VAL A 29 -1.45 1.37 -0.55
C VAL A 29 -0.86 0.07 0.03
N ARG A 30 0.44 0.04 0.29
CA ARG A 30 1.13 -1.12 0.89
C ARG A 30 1.48 -0.80 2.33
N THR A 31 0.91 -1.58 3.26
CA THR A 31 1.23 -1.46 4.70
C THR A 31 2.48 -2.24 5.06
N ALA A 32 3.09 -1.89 6.21
CA ALA A 32 4.12 -2.71 6.84
C ALA A 32 3.53 -3.66 7.88
N GLY A 33 4.15 -4.82 8.04
CA GLY A 33 3.99 -5.73 9.16
C GLY A 33 3.14 -6.95 8.87
N CYS A 34 3.79 -8.11 8.78
CA CYS A 34 3.18 -9.43 8.61
C CYS A 34 3.31 -10.26 9.88
N ASP A 35 2.33 -11.11 10.16
CA ASP A 35 2.44 -12.19 11.16
C ASP A 35 3.03 -13.48 10.57
N TYR A 36 3.17 -13.57 9.24
CA TYR A 36 3.79 -14.69 8.53
C TYR A 36 5.25 -14.40 8.14
N ARG A 37 6.02 -15.44 7.83
CA ARG A 37 7.44 -15.37 7.43
C ARG A 37 7.72 -16.29 6.24
N CYS A 38 6.93 -16.14 5.18
CA CYS A 38 7.00 -17.01 3.99
C CYS A 38 8.38 -16.90 3.33
N SER A 39 9.00 -18.04 3.01
CA SER A 39 10.35 -18.09 2.40
C SER A 39 10.42 -17.56 0.97
N TRP A 40 9.27 -17.39 0.32
CA TRP A 40 9.10 -16.97 -1.07
C TRP A 40 8.30 -15.66 -1.20
N CYS A 41 8.20 -14.88 -0.13
CA CYS A 41 7.53 -13.59 -0.16
C CYS A 41 8.27 -12.63 -1.12
N ASP A 42 7.61 -12.18 -2.17
CA ASP A 42 8.14 -11.21 -3.13
C ASP A 42 8.25 -9.78 -2.57
N SER A 43 7.61 -9.55 -1.43
CA SER A 43 7.52 -8.24 -0.76
C SER A 43 8.04 -8.33 0.68
N SER A 44 9.06 -9.16 0.95
CA SER A 44 9.54 -9.44 2.33
C SER A 44 9.96 -8.20 3.13
N PHE A 45 10.39 -7.15 2.42
CA PHE A 45 10.77 -5.84 2.98
C PHE A 45 9.67 -5.20 3.85
N THR A 46 8.42 -5.61 3.65
CA THR A 46 7.26 -5.19 4.47
C THR A 46 7.32 -5.70 5.91
N TRP A 47 8.06 -6.78 6.19
CA TRP A 47 8.10 -7.43 7.51
C TRP A 47 9.48 -7.88 8.00
N ASP A 48 10.49 -7.99 7.13
CA ASP A 48 11.84 -8.44 7.50
C ASP A 48 12.68 -7.35 8.21
N GLY A 49 12.19 -6.11 8.21
CA GLY A 49 12.80 -4.97 8.87
C GLY A 49 13.76 -4.17 7.98
N SER A 50 14.00 -4.58 6.73
CA SER A 50 14.93 -3.89 5.82
C SER A 50 14.52 -2.46 5.50
N MET A 51 13.21 -2.15 5.56
CA MET A 51 12.64 -0.82 5.30
C MET A 51 11.91 -0.24 6.52
N LYS A 52 12.26 -0.69 7.73
CA LYS A 52 11.56 -0.25 8.95
C LYS A 52 11.59 1.26 9.16
N ASP A 53 12.70 1.90 8.79
CA ASP A 53 12.89 3.36 8.94
C ASP A 53 12.12 4.17 7.88
N GLU A 54 11.58 3.51 6.86
CA GLU A 54 10.76 4.13 5.81
C GLU A 54 9.26 4.10 6.14
N ILE A 55 8.86 3.41 7.21
CA ILE A 55 7.45 3.30 7.61
C ILE A 55 6.91 4.68 8.03
N GLN A 56 5.85 5.12 7.36
CA GLN A 56 5.13 6.34 7.68
C GLN A 56 3.85 6.01 8.45
N MET A 57 3.70 6.57 9.64
CA MET A 57 2.49 6.41 10.46
C MET A 57 1.46 7.49 10.06
N MET A 58 0.53 7.10 9.18
CA MET A 58 -0.43 8.01 8.55
C MET A 58 -1.86 7.81 9.09
N THR A 59 -2.67 8.87 9.14
CA THR A 59 -4.13 8.74 9.31
C THR A 59 -4.80 8.35 8.00
N ALA A 60 -6.09 7.99 8.05
CA ALA A 60 -6.85 7.68 6.84
C ALA A 60 -6.96 8.89 5.90
N GLU A 61 -7.10 10.09 6.47
CA GLU A 61 -7.14 11.36 5.74
C GLU A 61 -5.81 11.64 5.05
N GLU A 62 -4.68 11.46 5.74
CA GLU A 62 -3.34 11.64 5.14
C GLU A 62 -3.10 10.67 3.96
N ILE A 63 -3.55 9.41 4.08
CA ILE A 63 -3.47 8.43 2.98
C ILE A 63 -4.34 8.86 1.80
N TYR A 64 -5.57 9.30 2.08
CA TYR A 64 -6.50 9.76 1.05
C TYR A 64 -5.96 10.98 0.28
N ASP A 65 -5.44 11.97 1.01
CA ASP A 65 -4.83 13.16 0.43
C ASP A 65 -3.64 12.79 -0.46
N ARG A 66 -2.79 11.85 -0.01
CA ARG A 66 -1.64 11.36 -0.80
C ARG A 66 -2.07 10.60 -2.07
N LEU A 67 -3.14 9.82 -2.00
CA LEU A 67 -3.71 9.14 -3.17
C LEU A 67 -4.19 10.16 -4.21
N TYR A 68 -4.86 11.23 -3.79
CA TYR A 68 -5.31 12.30 -4.67
C TYR A 68 -4.17 13.16 -5.20
N GLU A 69 -3.13 13.40 -4.40
CA GLU A 69 -1.92 14.14 -4.85
C GLU A 69 -1.23 13.41 -6.01
N ILE A 70 -1.15 12.08 -5.95
CA ILE A 70 -0.50 11.27 -6.98
C ILE A 70 -1.45 11.01 -8.17
N GLY A 71 -2.67 10.57 -7.87
CA GLY A 71 -3.60 10.03 -8.87
C GLY A 71 -4.59 11.05 -9.44
N GLY A 72 -4.82 12.17 -8.76
CA GLY A 72 -5.89 13.11 -9.08
C GLY A 72 -7.24 12.40 -9.27
N ASP A 73 -8.03 12.86 -10.24
CA ASP A 73 -9.30 12.21 -10.61
C ASP A 73 -9.13 10.99 -11.55
N CYS A 74 -7.89 10.51 -11.75
CA CYS A 74 -7.60 9.43 -12.69
C CYS A 74 -7.74 8.02 -12.11
N PHE A 75 -8.34 7.85 -10.93
CA PHE A 75 -8.63 6.54 -10.34
C PHE A 75 -9.99 6.52 -9.65
N ASN A 76 -10.56 5.32 -9.55
CA ASN A 76 -11.79 5.06 -8.79
C ASN A 76 -11.74 3.67 -8.12
N HIS A 77 -10.53 3.17 -7.91
CA HIS A 77 -10.25 1.89 -7.27
C HIS A 77 -8.90 2.01 -6.54
N VAL A 78 -8.84 1.45 -5.33
CA VAL A 78 -7.62 1.38 -4.51
C VAL A 78 -7.46 -0.05 -4.04
N THR A 79 -6.28 -0.62 -4.25
CA THR A 79 -5.90 -1.92 -3.69
C THR A 79 -5.11 -1.67 -2.42
N ILE A 80 -5.62 -2.15 -1.29
CA ILE A 80 -4.86 -2.21 -0.04
C ILE A 80 -4.17 -3.56 -0.03
N SER A 81 -2.84 -3.53 0.02
CA SER A 81 -1.99 -4.69 0.15
C SER A 81 -0.99 -4.43 1.28
N GLY A 82 0.03 -5.25 1.37
CA GLY A 82 1.00 -5.15 2.43
C GLY A 82 1.81 -6.41 2.49
N GLY A 83 2.04 -6.78 3.72
CA GLY A 83 2.82 -7.90 4.17
C GLY A 83 3.01 -7.61 5.63
#